data_AF-A0A536QCP8-F1
#
_entry.id   AF-A0A536QCP8-F1
#
_cell.length_a   1.000
_cell.length_b   1.000
_cell.length_c   1.000
_cell.angle_alpha   90.00
_cell.angle_beta   90.00
_cell.angle_gamma   90.00
#
_symmetry.space_group_name_H-M   'P 1'
#
loop_
_entity.id
_entity.type
_entity.pdbx_description
1 polymer ?
#
loop_
_entity_poly.entity_id
_entity_poly.type
_entity_poly.pdbx_seq_one_letter_code
_entity_poly.pdbx_strand_id
1 'polypeptide(L)'
;MSVNPRRLLLGMLPALGLAAALAPITASAVNVSPLNCAGPNACDILNVYTTIFWVAMVVLVIVGGLIVFAALRFRRRDDREPSQIHGNTRLELVWTAVPLLIVSFLFLRTTLRMDYVRNGPPPAQVIRVTGIQWAWQFKYPNGKTSNTKLYIPVGQVVQLQVTSRDVLHSFWVPRLGGQVYAIPGQMNHGWIQADQTGNYFGQCNELCGLYHYAMDLQVVAVSNADYNGFLAGTLTPGVGPALAEKVTGASAAANVKETDELKFDPLSASVKVGEVVEWTNVGTQIHDITFDNGAVPTSDNQNGGDKYELKFLKPGTYHYICSIHKAANMNGTITVTGG
;
A
#
# COMPACT_ATOMS: atom_id res chain seq x y z
N MET A 1 -42.14 46.11 31.11
CA MET A 1 -41.75 46.43 29.72
C MET A 1 -40.56 45.55 29.36
N SER A 2 -40.80 44.50 28.56
CA SER A 2 -39.85 43.45 28.22
C SER A 2 -39.37 43.67 26.77
N VAL A 3 -38.06 43.67 26.56
CA VAL A 3 -37.41 43.97 25.27
C VAL A 3 -37.09 42.65 24.53
N ASN A 4 -37.43 42.66 23.25
CA ASN A 4 -37.50 41.54 22.32
C ASN A 4 -36.13 41.23 21.66
N PRO A 5 -35.65 39.96 21.59
CA PRO A 5 -34.36 39.64 20.99
C PRO A 5 -34.53 39.17 19.54
N ARG A 6 -34.50 40.12 18.59
CA ARG A 6 -34.30 39.81 17.16
C ARG A 6 -33.57 40.97 16.50
N ARG A 7 -32.25 40.84 16.37
CA ARG A 7 -31.40 41.44 15.31
C ARG A 7 -29.93 41.19 15.63
N LEU A 8 -29.32 40.23 14.95
CA LEU A 8 -27.88 40.18 14.69
C LEU A 8 -27.65 39.19 13.53
N LEU A 9 -27.99 39.66 12.35
CA LEU A 9 -27.52 39.16 11.06
C LEU A 9 -27.06 40.42 10.32
N LEU A 10 -25.75 40.55 10.12
CA LEU A 10 -25.04 41.20 9.01
C LEU A 10 -23.67 41.72 9.48
N GLY A 11 -22.62 41.23 8.82
CA GLY A 11 -21.23 41.66 8.94
C GLY A 11 -20.35 40.68 8.16
N MET A 12 -20.47 40.66 6.83
CA MET A 12 -19.47 41.20 5.88
C MET A 12 -18.10 40.49 5.96
N LEU A 13 -17.94 39.48 5.09
CA LEU A 13 -16.72 39.30 4.27
C LEU A 13 -16.67 40.46 3.24
N PRO A 14 -15.52 40.87 2.65
CA PRO A 14 -14.32 40.06 2.37
C PRO A 14 -12.95 40.78 2.52
N ALA A 15 -11.84 40.03 2.54
CA ALA A 15 -10.56 40.47 1.95
C ALA A 15 -9.64 39.26 1.68
N LEU A 16 -9.46 38.97 0.39
CA LEU A 16 -8.40 38.13 -0.17
C LEU A 16 -7.02 38.76 0.09
N GLY A 17 -5.98 37.93 0.19
CA GLY A 17 -4.66 38.32 -0.28
C GLY A 17 -3.45 37.81 0.53
N LEU A 18 -3.19 36.51 0.51
CA LEU A 18 -1.80 36.04 0.44
C LEU A 18 -1.76 34.70 -0.30
N ALA A 19 -1.52 34.77 -1.60
CA ALA A 19 -1.11 33.63 -2.39
C ALA A 19 0.32 33.27 -1.97
N ALA A 20 0.45 32.40 -0.97
CA ALA A 20 1.67 31.62 -0.82
C ALA A 20 1.73 30.71 -2.05
N ALA A 21 2.70 30.96 -2.92
CA ALA A 21 3.08 30.04 -3.98
C ALA A 21 3.57 28.74 -3.33
N LEU A 22 2.62 27.87 -2.98
CA LEU A 22 2.87 26.46 -2.77
C LEU A 22 3.26 25.91 -4.14
N ALA A 23 4.56 25.85 -4.41
CA ALA A 23 5.05 24.91 -5.40
C ALA A 23 4.42 23.56 -5.04
N PRO A 24 3.61 22.94 -5.90
CA PRO A 24 3.06 21.64 -5.60
C PRO A 24 4.26 20.71 -5.56
N ILE A 25 4.72 20.38 -4.36
CA ILE A 25 5.46 19.15 -4.14
C ILE A 25 4.44 18.07 -4.46
N THR A 26 4.32 17.70 -5.72
CA THR A 26 3.62 16.50 -6.14
C THR A 26 4.49 15.31 -5.74
N ALA A 27 4.68 15.11 -4.44
CA ALA A 27 4.84 13.77 -3.94
C ALA A 27 3.48 13.12 -4.23
N SER A 28 3.37 12.47 -5.38
CA SER A 28 2.22 11.61 -5.66
C SER A 28 2.19 10.60 -4.52
N ALA A 29 1.29 10.82 -3.55
CA ALA A 29 1.12 9.90 -2.44
C ALA A 29 0.95 8.51 -3.03
N VAL A 30 1.81 7.58 -2.60
CA VAL A 30 1.78 6.21 -3.06
C VAL A 30 0.38 5.67 -2.84
N ASN A 31 -0.31 5.32 -3.93
CA ASN A 31 -1.70 4.89 -3.83
C ASN A 31 -1.74 3.47 -3.28
N VAL A 32 -2.11 3.35 -2.00
CA VAL A 32 -2.38 2.09 -1.27
C VAL A 32 -3.88 1.87 -1.04
N SER A 33 -4.75 2.66 -1.70
CA SER A 33 -6.19 2.61 -1.43
C SER A 33 -6.80 1.32 -1.97
N PRO A 34 -7.56 0.55 -1.15
CA PRO A 34 -8.35 -0.58 -1.65
C PRO A 34 -9.47 -0.14 -2.61
N LEU A 35 -9.78 1.15 -2.70
CA LEU A 35 -10.73 1.70 -3.66
C LEU A 35 -10.14 1.90 -5.07
N ASN A 36 -8.83 1.70 -5.25
CA ASN A 36 -8.15 1.74 -6.53
C ASN A 36 -7.58 0.35 -6.86
N CYS A 37 -8.45 -0.59 -7.22
CA CYS A 37 -8.04 -1.94 -7.57
C CYS A 37 -7.16 -1.96 -8.84
N ALA A 38 -6.22 -2.91 -8.90
CA ALA A 38 -5.27 -3.08 -9.99
C ALA A 38 -4.98 -4.55 -10.32
N GLY A 39 -5.88 -5.42 -9.87
CA GLY A 39 -5.87 -6.85 -10.11
C GLY A 39 -7.27 -7.42 -9.91
N PRO A 40 -7.58 -8.57 -10.53
CA PRO A 40 -8.93 -9.11 -10.56
C PRO A 40 -9.45 -9.48 -9.15
N ASN A 41 -8.60 -9.96 -8.25
CA ASN A 41 -9.00 -10.25 -6.86
C ASN A 41 -9.48 -8.99 -6.13
N ALA A 42 -8.65 -7.93 -6.13
CA ALA A 42 -9.00 -6.65 -5.51
C ALA A 42 -10.24 -6.01 -6.15
N CYS A 43 -10.42 -6.12 -7.47
CA CYS A 43 -11.58 -5.55 -8.14
C CYS A 43 -12.89 -6.30 -7.79
N ASP A 44 -12.85 -7.62 -7.63
CA ASP A 44 -14.01 -8.39 -7.16
C ASP A 44 -14.38 -8.03 -5.71
N ILE A 45 -13.38 -7.87 -4.82
CA ILE A 45 -13.60 -7.38 -3.46
C ILE A 45 -14.23 -5.97 -3.47
N LEU A 46 -13.70 -5.07 -4.30
CA LEU A 46 -14.20 -3.71 -4.44
C LEU A 46 -15.65 -3.68 -4.97
N ASN A 47 -16.03 -4.60 -5.85
CA ASN A 47 -17.40 -4.71 -6.34
C ASN A 47 -18.39 -5.05 -5.22
N VAL A 48 -18.05 -6.04 -4.38
CA VAL A 48 -18.87 -6.41 -3.21
C VAL A 48 -18.95 -5.24 -2.22
N TYR A 49 -17.81 -4.61 -1.91
CA TYR A 49 -17.75 -3.44 -1.04
C TYR A 49 -18.64 -2.29 -1.54
N THR A 50 -18.53 -1.93 -2.82
CA THR A 50 -19.30 -0.84 -3.44
C THR A 50 -20.81 -1.11 -3.39
N THR A 51 -21.21 -2.38 -3.49
CA THR A 51 -22.61 -2.79 -3.35
C THR A 51 -23.13 -2.56 -1.94
N ILE A 52 -22.37 -3.03 -0.95
CA ILE A 52 -22.72 -2.86 0.47
C ILE A 52 -22.80 -1.36 0.81
N PHE A 53 -21.83 -0.58 0.33
CA PHE A 53 -21.80 0.87 0.53
C PHE A 53 -23.09 1.55 0.04
N TRP A 54 -23.52 1.29 -1.19
CA TRP A 54 -24.72 1.93 -1.72
C TRP A 54 -26.01 1.46 -1.05
N VAL A 55 -26.11 0.17 -0.70
CA VAL A 55 -27.24 -0.33 0.10
C VAL A 55 -27.28 0.35 1.47
N ALA A 56 -26.14 0.49 2.14
CA ALA A 56 -26.04 1.20 3.41
C ALA A 56 -26.41 2.68 3.28
N MET A 57 -26.00 3.34 2.20
CA MET A 57 -26.36 4.74 1.94
C MET A 57 -27.88 4.93 1.75
N VAL A 58 -28.55 4.02 1.05
CA VAL A 58 -30.01 4.05 0.90
C VAL A 58 -30.70 3.89 2.26
N VAL A 59 -30.26 2.92 3.07
CA VAL A 59 -30.79 2.72 4.44
C VAL A 59 -30.54 3.94 5.31
N LEU A 60 -29.34 4.52 5.26
CA LEU A 60 -28.97 5.72 6.02
C LEU A 60 -29.88 6.91 5.67
N VAL A 61 -30.12 7.15 4.38
CA VAL A 61 -30.99 8.24 3.93
C VAL A 61 -32.44 8.02 4.38
N ILE A 62 -32.96 6.79 4.26
CA ILE A 62 -34.34 6.49 4.66
C ILE A 62 -34.50 6.59 6.19
N VAL A 63 -33.69 5.85 6.95
CA VAL A 63 -33.81 5.80 8.42
C VAL A 63 -33.42 7.14 9.04
N GLY A 64 -32.29 7.71 8.61
CA GLY A 64 -31.84 9.03 9.06
C GLY A 64 -32.85 10.12 8.69
N GLY A 65 -33.40 10.08 7.47
CA GLY A 65 -34.44 11.00 7.02
C GLY A 65 -35.71 10.90 7.87
N LEU A 66 -36.17 9.69 8.18
CA LEU A 66 -37.34 9.47 9.05
C LEU A 66 -37.10 9.97 10.48
N ILE A 67 -35.92 9.75 11.04
CA ILE A 67 -35.54 10.25 12.36
C ILE A 67 -35.51 11.78 12.37
N VAL A 68 -34.85 12.41 11.39
CA VAL A 68 -34.79 13.87 11.25
C VAL A 68 -36.19 14.44 11.06
N PHE A 69 -36.99 13.83 10.19
CA PHE A 69 -38.39 14.19 9.99
C PHE A 69 -39.18 14.12 11.30
N ALA A 70 -39.09 13.01 12.03
CA ALA A 70 -39.79 12.84 13.30
C ALA A 70 -39.37 13.88 14.34
N ALA A 71 -38.06 14.11 14.48
CA ALA A 71 -37.50 15.09 15.39
C ALA A 71 -37.94 16.53 15.08
N LEU A 72 -38.07 16.89 13.79
CA LEU A 72 -38.52 18.21 13.37
C LEU A 72 -40.05 18.36 13.45
N ARG A 73 -40.79 17.35 13.00
CA ARG A 73 -42.25 17.37 12.85
C ARG A 73 -42.99 17.23 14.18
N PHE A 74 -42.47 16.40 15.09
CA PHE A 74 -43.08 16.09 16.39
C PHE A 74 -42.33 16.73 17.57
N ARG A 75 -41.50 17.75 17.30
CA ARG A 75 -40.87 18.55 18.36
C ARG A 75 -41.95 19.16 19.26
N ARG A 76 -41.87 18.94 20.57
CA ARG A 76 -42.81 19.47 21.57
C ARG A 76 -42.92 20.99 21.46
N ARG A 77 -44.15 21.50 21.42
CA ARG A 77 -44.47 22.94 21.36
C ARG A 77 -45.48 23.38 22.41
N ASP A 78 -46.27 22.44 22.93
CA ASP A 78 -47.27 22.63 23.97
C ASP A 78 -47.42 21.36 24.81
N ASP A 79 -48.35 21.39 25.77
CA ASP A 79 -48.63 20.30 26.71
C ASP A 79 -49.82 19.42 26.28
N ARG A 80 -50.25 19.49 25.02
CA ARG A 80 -51.29 18.59 24.51
C ARG A 80 -50.74 17.18 24.40
N GLU A 81 -51.49 16.21 24.91
CA GLU A 81 -51.13 14.81 24.80
C GLU A 81 -51.21 14.33 23.33
N PRO A 82 -50.22 13.55 22.84
CA PRO A 82 -50.24 13.01 21.49
C PRO A 82 -51.24 11.84 21.38
N SER A 83 -51.60 11.47 20.15
CA SER A 83 -52.43 10.29 19.89
C SER A 83 -51.77 9.01 20.44
N GLN A 84 -52.49 8.28 21.30
CA GLN A 84 -52.02 7.04 21.93
C GLN A 84 -52.18 5.84 20.98
N ILE A 85 -51.28 5.73 20.00
CA ILE A 85 -51.20 4.58 19.09
C ILE A 85 -50.25 3.52 19.67
N HIS A 86 -50.65 2.25 19.63
CA HIS A 86 -49.87 1.15 20.22
C HIS A 86 -49.09 0.28 19.22
N GLY A 87 -49.35 0.40 17.92
CA GLY A 87 -48.61 -0.36 16.92
C GLY A 87 -49.30 -0.42 15.56
N ASN A 88 -48.67 -1.14 14.63
CA ASN A 88 -49.21 -1.40 13.31
C ASN A 88 -48.58 -2.69 12.77
N THR A 89 -49.30 -3.81 12.89
CA THR A 89 -48.83 -5.14 12.49
C THR A 89 -48.39 -5.21 11.01
N ARG A 90 -49.02 -4.45 10.12
CA ARG A 90 -48.61 -4.42 8.70
C ARG A 90 -47.26 -3.75 8.53
N LEU A 91 -47.05 -2.63 9.23
CA LEU A 91 -45.78 -1.90 9.19
C LEU A 91 -44.67 -2.73 9.85
N GLU A 92 -45.00 -3.43 10.94
CA GLU A 92 -44.15 -4.40 11.62
C GLU A 92 -43.63 -5.49 10.69
N LEU A 93 -44.52 -6.13 9.94
CA LEU A 93 -44.14 -7.13 8.95
C LEU A 93 -43.23 -6.56 7.84
N VAL A 94 -43.51 -5.34 7.38
CA VAL A 94 -42.72 -4.69 6.31
C VAL A 94 -41.29 -4.40 6.78
N TRP A 95 -41.10 -3.78 7.95
CA TRP A 95 -39.75 -3.46 8.43
C TRP A 95 -38.97 -4.67 8.92
N THR A 96 -39.62 -5.83 9.13
CA THR A 96 -38.91 -7.09 9.40
C THR A 96 -38.51 -7.76 8.09
N ALA A 97 -39.43 -7.79 7.11
CA ALA A 97 -39.17 -8.42 5.81
C ALA A 97 -38.09 -7.67 4.99
N VAL A 98 -38.10 -6.33 4.98
CA VAL A 98 -37.16 -5.54 4.16
C VAL A 98 -35.70 -5.76 4.58
N PRO A 99 -35.28 -5.63 5.85
CA PRO A 99 -33.93 -5.94 6.28
C PRO A 99 -33.54 -7.39 6.05
N LEU A 100 -34.47 -8.34 6.26
CA LEU A 100 -34.22 -9.75 5.98
C LEU A 100 -33.85 -9.95 4.51
N LEU A 101 -34.64 -9.39 3.58
CA LEU A 101 -34.36 -9.48 2.15
C LEU A 101 -33.03 -8.81 1.77
N ILE A 102 -32.73 -7.64 2.36
CA ILE A 102 -31.45 -6.94 2.14
C ILE A 102 -30.27 -7.83 2.58
N VAL A 103 -30.32 -8.38 3.80
CA VAL A 103 -29.25 -9.24 4.32
C VAL A 103 -29.13 -10.53 3.51
N SER A 104 -30.24 -11.17 3.14
CA SER A 104 -30.22 -12.37 2.28
C SER A 104 -29.58 -12.09 0.91
N PHE A 105 -29.90 -10.94 0.30
CA PHE A 105 -29.29 -10.51 -0.95
C PHE A 105 -27.77 -10.29 -0.80
N LEU A 106 -27.34 -9.54 0.21
CA LEU A 106 -25.92 -9.27 0.47
C LEU A 106 -25.14 -10.55 0.81
N PHE A 107 -25.77 -11.46 1.58
CA PHE A 107 -25.21 -12.77 1.91
C PHE A 107 -24.96 -13.58 0.64
N LEU A 108 -25.95 -13.74 -0.24
CA LEU A 108 -25.81 -14.50 -1.48
C LEU A 108 -24.72 -13.90 -2.39
N ARG A 109 -24.72 -12.58 -2.54
CA ARG A 109 -23.68 -11.86 -3.28
C ARG A 109 -22.26 -12.15 -2.77
N THR A 110 -22.10 -12.20 -1.46
CA THR A 110 -20.81 -12.41 -0.81
C THR A 110 -20.36 -13.88 -0.90
N THR A 111 -21.25 -14.82 -0.58
CA THR A 111 -20.90 -16.25 -0.54
C THR A 111 -20.55 -16.81 -1.91
N LEU A 112 -21.25 -16.38 -2.97
CA LEU A 112 -20.95 -16.79 -4.35
C LEU A 112 -19.58 -16.30 -4.86
N ARG A 113 -18.99 -15.28 -4.23
CA ARG A 113 -17.66 -14.75 -4.60
C ARG A 113 -16.53 -15.24 -3.69
N MET A 114 -16.86 -15.83 -2.54
CA MET A 114 -15.88 -16.18 -1.51
C MET A 114 -14.83 -17.18 -2.02
N ASP A 115 -15.24 -18.17 -2.81
CA ASP A 115 -14.33 -19.18 -3.35
C ASP A 115 -13.29 -18.56 -4.29
N TYR A 116 -13.74 -17.70 -5.22
CA TYR A 116 -12.85 -16.98 -6.13
C TYR A 116 -11.85 -16.10 -5.39
N VAL A 117 -12.31 -15.30 -4.40
CA VAL A 117 -11.43 -14.42 -3.62
C VAL A 117 -10.37 -15.21 -2.83
N ARG A 118 -10.73 -16.39 -2.31
CA ARG A 118 -9.84 -17.22 -1.48
C ARG A 118 -8.87 -18.08 -2.31
N ASN A 119 -9.39 -18.78 -3.31
CA ASN A 119 -8.66 -19.84 -4.01
C ASN A 119 -8.15 -19.38 -5.39
N GLY A 120 -8.87 -18.47 -6.04
CA GLY A 120 -8.48 -17.90 -7.32
C GLY A 120 -8.48 -18.89 -8.48
N PRO A 121 -8.09 -18.44 -9.68
CA PRO A 121 -7.84 -19.31 -10.82
C PRO A 121 -6.58 -20.19 -10.60
N PRO A 122 -6.35 -21.21 -11.44
CA PRO A 122 -5.12 -21.99 -11.41
C PRO A 122 -3.86 -21.10 -11.48
N PRO A 123 -2.91 -21.23 -10.54
CA PRO A 123 -1.75 -20.35 -10.50
C PRO A 123 -0.70 -20.74 -11.53
N ALA A 124 -0.03 -19.74 -12.10
CA ALA A 124 1.15 -19.94 -12.95
C ALA A 124 2.37 -20.36 -12.11
N GLN A 125 2.42 -19.93 -10.84
CA GLN A 125 3.48 -20.25 -9.92
C GLN A 125 3.07 -20.04 -8.46
N VAL A 126 3.84 -20.63 -7.55
CA VAL A 126 3.66 -20.53 -6.11
C VAL A 126 4.88 -19.88 -5.48
N ILE A 127 4.68 -18.78 -4.76
CA ILE A 127 5.74 -18.05 -4.06
C ILE A 127 5.50 -18.15 -2.56
N ARG A 128 6.53 -18.53 -1.80
CA ARG A 128 6.46 -18.55 -0.35
C ARG A 128 6.77 -17.18 0.22
N VAL A 129 5.88 -16.68 1.07
CA VAL A 129 5.96 -15.41 1.78
C VAL A 129 6.16 -15.72 3.26
N THR A 130 7.24 -15.22 3.84
CA THR A 130 7.56 -15.40 5.26
C THR A 130 7.63 -14.04 5.95
N GLY A 131 6.77 -13.83 6.94
CA GLY A 131 6.85 -12.69 7.86
C GLY A 131 7.93 -12.91 8.92
N ILE A 132 8.73 -11.88 9.18
CA ILE A 132 9.79 -11.83 10.19
C ILE A 132 9.74 -10.42 10.81
N GLN A 133 9.99 -10.25 12.10
CA GLN A 133 10.11 -8.92 12.70
C GLN A 133 11.36 -8.21 12.14
N TRP A 134 11.26 -7.10 11.38
CA TRP A 134 10.08 -6.42 10.81
C TRP A 134 10.22 -6.27 9.29
N ALA A 135 10.40 -7.40 8.61
CA ALA A 135 10.65 -7.52 7.18
C ALA A 135 9.93 -8.73 6.58
N TRP A 136 9.87 -8.75 5.26
CA TRP A 136 9.27 -9.83 4.50
C TRP A 136 10.32 -10.54 3.65
N GLN A 137 10.25 -11.86 3.62
CA GLN A 137 11.07 -12.69 2.74
C GLN A 137 10.18 -13.43 1.74
N PHE A 138 10.63 -13.46 0.50
CA PHE A 138 9.96 -14.12 -0.62
C PHE A 138 10.87 -15.19 -1.19
N LYS A 139 10.38 -16.43 -1.29
CA LYS A 139 11.11 -17.55 -1.90
C LYS A 139 10.38 -18.06 -3.14
N TYR A 140 11.08 -18.04 -4.26
CA TYR A 140 10.57 -18.40 -5.59
C TYR A 140 10.75 -19.91 -5.86
N PRO A 141 10.02 -20.48 -6.84
CA PRO A 141 10.11 -21.91 -7.17
C PRO A 141 11.51 -22.41 -7.52
N ASN A 142 12.34 -21.57 -8.16
CA ASN A 142 13.72 -21.90 -8.51
C ASN A 142 14.72 -21.79 -7.34
N GLY A 143 14.23 -21.52 -6.12
CA GLY A 143 15.05 -21.38 -4.92
C GLY A 143 15.59 -19.97 -4.68
N LYS A 144 15.44 -19.04 -5.64
CA LYS A 144 15.82 -17.64 -5.44
C LYS A 144 15.05 -17.04 -4.27
N THR A 145 15.68 -16.15 -3.52
CA THR A 145 15.05 -15.39 -2.45
C THR A 145 15.14 -13.90 -2.73
N SER A 146 14.14 -13.16 -2.31
CA SER A 146 14.15 -11.69 -2.27
C SER A 146 13.64 -11.25 -0.92
N ASN A 147 14.32 -10.28 -0.33
CA ASN A 147 13.86 -9.62 0.89
C ASN A 147 13.18 -8.31 0.48
N THR A 148 12.21 -7.86 1.28
CA THR A 148 11.47 -6.58 1.17
C THR A 148 10.60 -6.38 -0.08
N LYS A 149 10.95 -6.96 -1.24
CA LYS A 149 10.20 -6.82 -2.50
C LYS A 149 9.78 -8.17 -3.09
N LEU A 150 8.52 -8.25 -3.49
CA LEU A 150 7.96 -9.38 -4.22
C LEU A 150 7.86 -9.03 -5.71
N TYR A 151 8.67 -9.67 -6.55
CA TYR A 151 8.60 -9.54 -8.00
C TYR A 151 7.57 -10.52 -8.56
N ILE A 152 6.68 -10.05 -9.43
CA ILE A 152 5.71 -10.90 -10.13
C ILE A 152 5.64 -10.53 -11.62
N PRO A 153 5.36 -11.47 -12.52
CA PRO A 153 5.05 -11.15 -13.90
C PRO A 153 3.63 -10.60 -14.01
N VAL A 154 3.48 -9.51 -14.77
CA VAL A 154 2.17 -8.93 -15.12
C VAL A 154 1.28 -9.95 -15.83
N GLY A 155 -0.02 -9.94 -15.49
CA GLY A 155 -1.04 -10.77 -16.15
C GLY A 155 -1.02 -12.26 -15.77
N GLN A 156 -0.19 -12.68 -14.80
CA GLN A 156 -0.19 -14.06 -14.32
C GLN A 156 -0.72 -14.15 -12.89
N VAL A 157 -1.44 -15.24 -12.62
CA VAL A 157 -1.90 -15.59 -11.27
C VAL A 157 -0.74 -16.16 -10.46
N VAL A 158 -0.43 -15.51 -9.34
CA VAL A 158 0.58 -15.96 -8.39
C VAL A 158 -0.12 -16.43 -7.12
N GLN A 159 0.06 -17.70 -6.77
CA GLN A 159 -0.36 -18.20 -5.47
C GLN A 159 0.70 -17.85 -4.43
N LEU A 160 0.24 -17.33 -3.30
CA LEU A 160 1.07 -17.01 -2.15
C LEU A 160 0.92 -18.11 -1.10
N GLN A 161 2.03 -18.66 -0.64
CA GLN A 161 2.10 -19.52 0.53
C GLN A 161 2.64 -18.69 1.70
N VAL A 162 1.76 -18.27 2.60
CA VAL A 162 2.03 -17.26 3.61
C VAL A 162 2.21 -17.90 4.98
N THR A 163 3.35 -17.66 5.62
CA THR A 163 3.68 -18.15 6.96
C THR A 163 4.52 -17.12 7.73
N SER A 164 4.80 -17.40 8.99
CA SER A 164 5.68 -16.56 9.83
C SER A 164 6.78 -17.38 10.47
N ARG A 165 7.94 -16.75 10.70
CA ARG A 165 9.04 -17.33 11.46
C ARG A 165 8.96 -17.04 12.95
N ASP A 166 8.30 -15.96 13.37
CA ASP A 166 8.31 -15.45 14.74
C ASP A 166 6.91 -15.22 15.33
N VAL A 167 6.28 -14.07 15.05
CA VAL A 167 4.99 -13.64 15.59
C VAL A 167 3.92 -13.61 14.50
N LEU A 168 2.69 -13.26 14.85
CA LEU A 168 1.65 -13.03 13.84
C LEU A 168 1.99 -11.81 12.97
N HIS A 169 1.81 -11.95 11.67
CA HIS A 169 1.83 -10.85 10.69
C HIS A 169 0.62 -10.97 9.76
N SER A 170 0.35 -9.97 8.94
CA SER A 170 -0.67 -10.03 7.89
C SER A 170 -0.13 -9.43 6.60
N PHE A 171 0.02 -10.25 5.56
CA PHE A 171 0.47 -9.82 4.25
C PHE A 171 -0.69 -9.16 3.52
N TRP A 172 -0.60 -7.85 3.26
CA TRP A 172 -1.68 -7.13 2.58
C TRP A 172 -1.16 -6.09 1.57
N VAL A 173 -1.56 -6.28 0.31
CA VAL A 173 -1.31 -5.37 -0.80
C VAL A 173 -2.67 -4.96 -1.38
N PRO A 174 -3.28 -3.87 -0.87
CA PRO A 174 -4.72 -3.59 -1.04
C PRO A 174 -5.20 -3.53 -2.49
N ARG A 175 -4.32 -3.06 -3.39
CA ARG A 175 -4.65 -2.90 -4.81
C ARG A 175 -4.63 -4.22 -5.59
N LEU A 176 -4.06 -5.28 -5.04
CA LEU A 176 -3.91 -6.57 -5.72
C LEU A 176 -4.77 -7.69 -5.13
N GLY A 177 -5.11 -7.63 -3.83
CA GLY A 177 -5.98 -8.63 -3.22
C GLY A 177 -6.28 -8.41 -1.75
N GLY A 178 -6.98 -9.39 -1.16
CA GLY A 178 -7.28 -9.44 0.27
C GLY A 178 -6.03 -9.74 1.11
N GLN A 179 -6.11 -9.41 2.40
CA GLN A 179 -5.05 -9.73 3.35
C GLN A 179 -4.97 -11.24 3.64
N VAL A 180 -3.77 -11.73 3.94
CA VAL A 180 -3.54 -13.12 4.35
C VAL A 180 -2.66 -13.15 5.59
N TYR A 181 -3.15 -13.78 6.66
CA TYR A 181 -2.38 -13.94 7.89
C TYR A 181 -1.14 -14.81 7.69
N ALA A 182 -0.01 -14.36 8.21
CA ALA A 182 1.22 -15.12 8.37
C ALA A 182 1.27 -15.61 9.82
N ILE A 183 1.04 -16.91 10.00
CA ILE A 183 0.90 -17.53 11.33
C ILE A 183 2.07 -18.50 11.56
N PRO A 184 2.83 -18.37 12.65
CA PRO A 184 3.89 -19.32 12.97
C PRO A 184 3.35 -20.76 13.04
N GLY A 185 4.02 -21.68 12.35
CA GLY A 185 3.64 -23.10 12.32
C GLY A 185 2.45 -23.46 11.42
N GLN A 186 1.88 -22.50 10.69
CA GLN A 186 0.80 -22.74 9.72
C GLN A 186 1.16 -22.17 8.35
N MET A 187 0.72 -22.85 7.29
CA MET A 187 0.87 -22.38 5.91
C MET A 187 -0.49 -21.94 5.38
N ASN A 188 -0.73 -20.63 5.42
CA ASN A 188 -1.89 -20.04 4.77
C ASN A 188 -1.64 -19.86 3.28
N HIS A 189 -2.72 -19.66 2.54
CA HIS A 189 -2.66 -19.39 1.11
C HIS A 189 -3.56 -18.22 0.74
N GLY A 190 -3.15 -17.53 -0.32
CA GLY A 190 -3.95 -16.57 -1.04
C GLY A 190 -3.40 -16.42 -2.45
N TRP A 191 -3.90 -15.46 -3.21
CA TRP A 191 -3.43 -15.24 -4.56
C TRP A 191 -3.52 -13.77 -4.95
N ILE A 192 -2.60 -13.35 -5.82
CA ILE A 192 -2.55 -12.01 -6.39
C ILE A 192 -2.26 -12.10 -7.90
N GLN A 193 -2.69 -11.08 -8.63
CA GLN A 193 -2.31 -10.79 -10.01
C GLN A 193 -2.28 -9.27 -10.15
N ALA A 194 -1.30 -8.75 -10.88
CA ALA A 194 -1.30 -7.36 -11.32
C ALA A 194 -1.63 -7.28 -12.81
N ASP A 195 -2.58 -6.41 -13.17
CA ASP A 195 -3.02 -6.25 -14.57
C ASP A 195 -2.05 -5.41 -15.40
N GLN A 196 -1.22 -4.59 -14.74
CA GLN A 196 -0.23 -3.73 -15.37
C GLN A 196 1.12 -3.84 -14.65
N THR A 197 2.19 -3.46 -15.36
CA THR A 197 3.49 -3.27 -14.71
C THR A 197 3.40 -2.10 -13.74
N GLY A 198 3.96 -2.25 -12.53
CA GLY A 198 3.64 -1.33 -11.45
C GLY A 198 4.36 -1.65 -10.15
N ASN A 199 4.65 -0.60 -9.39
CA ASN A 199 4.97 -0.72 -7.98
C ASN A 199 3.66 -0.68 -7.18
N TYR A 200 3.34 -1.76 -6.50
CA TYR A 200 2.14 -1.92 -5.68
C TYR A 200 2.56 -2.07 -4.23
N PHE A 201 2.19 -1.07 -3.43
CA PHE A 201 2.60 -1.00 -2.04
C PHE A 201 1.54 -1.59 -1.11
N GLY A 202 2.00 -2.08 0.02
CA GLY A 202 1.19 -2.68 1.07
C GLY A 202 1.85 -2.47 2.44
N GLN A 203 1.21 -2.99 3.48
CA GLN A 203 1.69 -2.93 4.85
C GLN A 203 1.36 -4.21 5.60
N CYS A 204 2.12 -4.48 6.67
CA CYS A 204 1.69 -5.46 7.64
C CYS A 204 0.40 -4.98 8.32
N ASN A 205 -0.70 -5.75 8.22
CA ASN A 205 -1.99 -5.41 8.82
C ASN A 205 -2.31 -6.20 10.10
N GLU A 206 -1.28 -6.60 10.84
CA GLU A 206 -1.39 -7.29 12.13
C GLU A 206 -0.27 -6.81 13.05
N LEU A 207 -0.60 -6.42 14.28
CA LEU A 207 0.36 -5.83 15.23
C LEU A 207 1.48 -6.81 15.55
N CYS A 208 2.67 -6.57 15.01
CA CYS A 208 3.82 -7.47 15.10
C CYS A 208 4.98 -6.91 15.96
N GLY A 209 4.73 -5.86 16.75
CA GLY A 209 5.70 -5.30 17.71
C GLY A 209 6.13 -3.86 17.41
N LEU A 210 7.28 -3.45 17.97
CA LEU A 210 7.71 -2.05 18.04
C LEU A 210 7.80 -1.33 16.68
N TYR A 211 8.32 -2.02 15.66
CA TYR A 211 8.46 -1.45 14.31
C TYR A 211 7.39 -1.94 13.32
N HIS A 212 6.22 -2.34 13.83
CA HIS A 212 5.08 -2.72 12.99
C HIS A 212 4.73 -1.68 11.91
N TYR A 213 4.74 -0.39 12.28
CA TYR A 213 4.43 0.72 11.36
C TYR A 213 5.42 0.88 10.19
N ALA A 214 6.64 0.32 10.32
CA ALA A 214 7.70 0.42 9.33
C ALA A 214 7.89 -0.88 8.52
N MET A 215 7.05 -1.90 8.79
CA MET A 215 7.07 -3.19 8.12
C MET A 215 6.32 -3.12 6.78
N ASP A 216 6.90 -2.35 5.86
CA ASP A 216 6.33 -2.07 4.54
C ASP A 216 6.42 -3.29 3.61
N LEU A 217 5.49 -3.34 2.66
CA LEU A 217 5.42 -4.35 1.60
C LEU A 217 5.46 -3.68 0.24
N GLN A 218 6.21 -4.26 -0.70
CA GLN A 218 6.18 -3.84 -2.09
C GLN A 218 6.10 -5.05 -3.02
N VAL A 219 5.11 -5.04 -3.91
CA VAL A 219 5.02 -5.93 -5.06
C VAL A 219 5.43 -5.16 -6.31
N VAL A 220 6.40 -5.69 -7.04
CA VAL A 220 6.93 -5.12 -8.28
C VAL A 220 6.45 -6.00 -9.43
N ALA A 221 5.40 -5.54 -10.12
CA ALA A 221 4.91 -6.23 -11.31
C ALA A 221 5.69 -5.79 -12.53
N VAL A 222 6.32 -6.74 -13.23
CA VAL A 222 7.22 -6.49 -14.36
C VAL A 222 6.85 -7.33 -15.57
N SER A 223 7.48 -7.05 -16.72
CA SER A 223 7.27 -7.86 -17.92
C SER A 223 7.72 -9.31 -17.69
N ASN A 224 7.17 -10.25 -18.48
CA ASN A 224 7.61 -11.65 -18.41
C ASN A 224 9.12 -11.80 -18.70
N ALA A 225 9.68 -10.96 -19.58
CA ALA A 225 11.11 -10.98 -19.90
C ALA A 225 11.95 -10.55 -18.69
N ASP A 226 11.59 -9.43 -18.04
CA ASP A 226 12.30 -8.93 -16.85
C ASP A 226 12.15 -9.91 -15.68
N TYR A 227 10.97 -10.50 -15.53
CA TYR A 227 10.74 -11.50 -14.50
C TYR A 227 11.64 -12.73 -14.68
N ASN A 228 11.78 -13.22 -15.91
CA ASN A 228 12.66 -14.34 -16.22
C ASN A 228 14.14 -13.97 -16.00
N GLY A 229 14.56 -12.78 -16.39
CA GLY A 229 15.93 -12.31 -16.13
C GLY A 229 16.21 -12.13 -14.64
N PHE A 230 15.23 -11.66 -13.87
CA PHE A 230 15.31 -11.65 -12.42
C PHE A 230 15.51 -13.05 -11.84
N LEU A 231 14.71 -14.02 -12.26
CA LEU A 231 14.87 -15.40 -11.80
C LEU A 231 16.24 -15.98 -12.19
N ALA A 232 16.77 -15.60 -13.35
CA ALA A 232 18.11 -15.98 -13.81
C ALA A 232 19.26 -15.21 -13.14
N GLY A 233 18.97 -14.16 -12.37
CA GLY A 233 19.98 -13.30 -11.76
C GLY A 233 20.69 -12.35 -12.73
N THR A 234 20.16 -12.20 -13.96
CA THR A 234 20.76 -11.35 -14.99
C THR A 234 20.35 -9.88 -14.85
N LEU A 235 19.28 -9.58 -14.10
CA LEU A 235 18.82 -8.22 -13.85
C LEU A 235 18.02 -8.10 -12.54
N THR A 236 18.00 -6.89 -11.97
CA THR A 236 17.11 -6.51 -10.85
C THR A 236 15.99 -5.63 -11.44
N PRO A 237 14.75 -6.12 -11.54
CA PRO A 237 13.69 -5.39 -12.22
C PRO A 237 13.30 -4.09 -11.50
N GLY A 238 13.03 -3.03 -12.26
CA GLY A 238 12.37 -1.81 -11.79
C GLY A 238 11.18 -1.51 -12.70
N VAL A 239 10.24 -0.68 -12.24
CA VAL A 239 9.08 -0.26 -13.06
C VAL A 239 9.31 1.14 -13.60
N GLY A 240 9.59 1.27 -14.90
CA GLY A 240 9.80 2.53 -15.60
C GLY A 240 10.98 2.47 -16.59
N PRO A 241 11.22 3.51 -17.41
CA PRO A 241 12.51 3.65 -18.09
C PRO A 241 13.59 3.61 -17.02
N ALA A 242 14.61 2.77 -17.20
CA ALA A 242 15.68 2.63 -16.22
C ALA A 242 16.23 4.02 -15.85
N LEU A 243 16.02 4.42 -14.60
CA LEU A 243 16.57 5.67 -14.07
C LEU A 243 18.06 5.50 -13.79
N ALA A 244 18.47 4.27 -13.51
CA ALA A 244 19.85 3.82 -13.47
C ALA A 244 19.93 2.36 -13.92
N GLU A 245 21.11 1.92 -14.36
CA GLU A 245 21.44 0.53 -14.65
C GLU A 245 22.51 0.02 -13.67
N LYS A 246 22.37 -1.23 -13.20
CA LYS A 246 23.44 -1.88 -12.43
C LYS A 246 24.60 -2.19 -13.36
N VAL A 247 25.79 -1.80 -12.94
CA VAL A 247 27.04 -2.09 -13.64
C VAL A 247 27.99 -2.87 -12.73
N THR A 248 29.12 -3.34 -13.25
CA THR A 248 30.12 -4.06 -12.45
C THR A 248 31.51 -3.76 -13.01
N GLY A 249 32.44 -3.34 -12.16
CA GLY A 249 33.82 -3.02 -12.53
C GLY A 249 33.95 -1.73 -13.34
N ALA A 250 32.98 -0.82 -13.27
CA ALA A 250 33.05 0.46 -13.94
C ALA A 250 33.79 1.50 -13.08
N SER A 251 34.45 2.48 -13.71
CA SER A 251 35.09 3.57 -12.97
C SER A 251 34.03 4.48 -12.33
N ALA A 252 33.99 4.52 -11.01
CA ALA A 252 33.05 5.32 -10.25
C ALA A 252 33.45 6.80 -10.23
N ALA A 253 32.53 7.67 -10.63
CA ALA A 253 32.67 9.13 -10.51
C ALA A 253 32.44 9.61 -9.07
N ALA A 254 31.64 8.85 -8.29
CA ALA A 254 31.46 9.07 -6.87
C ALA A 254 31.50 7.74 -6.10
N ASN A 255 32.09 7.76 -4.91
CA ASN A 255 32.18 6.61 -4.02
C ASN A 255 31.47 6.96 -2.70
N VAL A 256 30.58 6.09 -2.27
CA VAL A 256 29.84 6.19 -1.01
C VAL A 256 30.18 4.99 -0.15
N LYS A 257 30.53 5.22 1.11
CA LYS A 257 30.85 4.17 2.08
C LYS A 257 29.63 3.89 2.95
N GLU A 258 29.30 2.63 3.15
CA GLU A 258 28.41 2.18 4.23
C GLU A 258 29.26 1.86 5.46
N THR A 259 29.01 2.55 6.58
CA THR A 259 29.85 2.47 7.78
C THR A 259 29.13 1.85 8.98
N ASP A 260 29.91 1.35 9.95
CA ASP A 260 29.40 0.75 11.18
C ASP A 260 28.65 1.75 12.09
N GLU A 261 28.83 3.05 11.86
CA GLU A 261 28.04 4.11 12.51
C GLU A 261 26.61 4.26 11.92
N LEU A 262 26.18 3.33 11.06
CA LEU A 262 24.88 3.30 10.40
C LEU A 262 24.63 4.56 9.55
N LYS A 263 25.65 4.97 8.79
CA LYS A 263 25.61 6.15 7.91
C LYS A 263 26.22 5.86 6.55
N PHE A 264 25.75 6.60 5.55
CA PHE A 264 26.42 6.71 4.27
C PHE A 264 27.42 7.88 4.32
N ASP A 265 28.66 7.65 3.89
CA ASP A 265 29.71 8.67 3.83
C ASP A 265 30.32 8.78 2.41
N PRO A 266 30.12 9.89 1.69
CA PRO A 266 29.34 11.06 2.10
C PRO A 266 27.82 10.78 2.12
N LEU A 267 27.08 11.52 2.94
CA LEU A 267 25.60 11.49 3.01
C LEU A 267 24.95 11.88 1.67
N SER A 268 25.65 12.68 0.88
CA SER A 268 25.18 13.09 -0.44
C SER A 268 26.33 13.16 -1.44
N ALA A 269 26.08 12.69 -2.66
CA ALA A 269 27.03 12.80 -3.76
C ALA A 269 26.35 13.37 -5.00
N SER A 270 27.15 13.95 -5.90
CA SER A 270 26.66 14.50 -7.18
C SER A 270 27.44 13.91 -8.34
N VAL A 271 26.73 13.51 -9.39
CA VAL A 271 27.29 12.96 -10.64
C VAL A 271 26.56 13.54 -11.85
N LYS A 272 27.08 13.30 -13.05
CA LYS A 272 26.40 13.63 -14.31
C LYS A 272 25.64 12.43 -14.85
N VAL A 273 24.67 12.68 -15.72
CA VAL A 273 24.00 11.61 -16.48
C VAL A 273 25.05 10.77 -17.22
N GLY A 274 24.99 9.45 -17.05
CA GLY A 274 25.89 8.48 -17.65
C GLY A 274 27.09 8.09 -16.77
N GLU A 275 27.31 8.77 -15.65
CA GLU A 275 28.37 8.44 -14.70
C GLU A 275 27.92 7.39 -13.67
N VAL A 276 28.90 6.73 -13.06
CA VAL A 276 28.70 5.62 -12.12
C VAL A 276 28.91 6.09 -10.69
N VAL A 277 28.04 5.64 -9.78
CA VAL A 277 28.23 5.73 -8.34
C VAL A 277 28.50 4.32 -7.80
N GLU A 278 29.54 4.18 -6.98
CA GLU A 278 29.87 2.96 -6.26
C GLU A 278 29.53 3.13 -4.78
N TRP A 279 28.82 2.16 -4.21
CA TRP A 279 28.69 1.96 -2.78
C TRP A 279 29.59 0.82 -2.36
N THR A 280 30.32 1.00 -1.27
CA THR A 280 31.15 -0.04 -0.66
C THR A 280 30.83 -0.14 0.82
N ASN A 281 30.53 -1.36 1.28
CA ASN A 281 30.44 -1.62 2.71
C ASN A 281 31.86 -1.72 3.29
N VAL A 282 32.26 -0.73 4.07
CA VAL A 282 33.58 -0.70 4.73
C VAL A 282 33.54 -1.18 6.17
N GLY A 283 32.33 -1.47 6.68
CA GLY A 283 32.07 -1.93 8.03
C GLY A 283 31.91 -3.44 8.15
N THR A 284 31.49 -3.86 9.33
CA THR A 284 31.13 -5.25 9.67
C THR A 284 29.62 -5.48 9.66
N GLN A 285 28.82 -4.42 9.78
CA GLN A 285 27.37 -4.47 9.74
C GLN A 285 26.86 -4.78 8.32
N ILE A 286 25.73 -5.48 8.21
CA ILE A 286 25.12 -5.80 6.91
C ILE A 286 24.28 -4.61 6.44
N HIS A 287 24.48 -4.18 5.20
CA HIS A 287 23.78 -3.04 4.62
C HIS A 287 23.10 -3.40 3.29
N ASP A 288 22.31 -2.47 2.76
CA ASP A 288 21.70 -2.53 1.44
C ASP A 288 21.44 -1.10 0.93
N ILE A 289 21.30 -0.95 -0.39
CA ILE A 289 20.93 0.30 -1.05
C ILE A 289 19.54 0.11 -1.64
N THR A 290 18.55 0.75 -1.01
CA THR A 290 17.16 0.74 -1.45
C THR A 290 16.71 2.15 -1.82
N PHE A 291 16.27 2.34 -3.07
CA PHE A 291 15.73 3.62 -3.55
C PHE A 291 14.21 3.70 -3.38
N ASP A 292 13.74 4.86 -2.93
CA ASP A 292 12.34 5.09 -2.52
C ASP A 292 11.35 5.07 -3.71
N ASN A 293 11.84 5.34 -4.93
CA ASN A 293 10.99 5.48 -6.11
C ASN A 293 10.69 4.15 -6.82
N GLY A 294 11.34 3.05 -6.44
CA GLY A 294 11.16 1.73 -7.05
C GLY A 294 11.49 1.63 -8.55
N ALA A 295 12.13 2.65 -9.14
CA ALA A 295 12.51 2.72 -10.54
C ALA A 295 14.04 2.73 -10.75
N VAL A 296 14.79 2.88 -9.66
CA VAL A 296 16.25 2.64 -9.60
C VAL A 296 16.47 1.23 -9.03
N PRO A 297 17.36 0.41 -9.64
CA PRO A 297 17.70 -0.90 -9.11
C PRO A 297 18.22 -0.79 -7.66
N THR A 298 17.91 -1.79 -6.84
CA THR A 298 18.38 -1.88 -5.44
C THR A 298 19.43 -2.98 -5.31
N SER A 299 20.29 -2.88 -4.31
CA SER A 299 21.27 -3.93 -4.02
C SER A 299 20.61 -5.13 -3.33
N ASP A 300 21.29 -6.27 -3.37
CA ASP A 300 21.08 -7.32 -2.37
C ASP A 300 21.77 -6.92 -1.05
N ASN A 301 21.74 -7.78 -0.03
CA ASN A 301 22.51 -7.56 1.20
C ASN A 301 24.02 -7.46 0.90
N GLN A 302 24.66 -6.43 1.41
CA GLN A 302 26.09 -6.19 1.32
C GLN A 302 26.75 -6.46 2.68
N ASN A 303 27.65 -7.43 2.71
CA ASN A 303 28.56 -7.70 3.82
C ASN A 303 29.81 -6.81 3.70
N GLY A 304 30.64 -6.79 4.75
CA GLY A 304 31.90 -6.04 4.73
C GLY A 304 32.77 -6.39 3.53
N GLY A 305 33.10 -5.39 2.71
CA GLY A 305 33.87 -5.50 1.47
C GLY A 305 33.03 -5.62 0.19
N ASP A 306 31.72 -5.87 0.29
CA ASP A 306 30.84 -5.93 -0.88
C ASP A 306 30.68 -4.55 -1.53
N LYS A 307 30.47 -4.57 -2.85
CA LYS A 307 30.32 -3.39 -3.68
C LYS A 307 29.02 -3.43 -4.49
N TYR A 308 28.43 -2.26 -4.67
CA TYR A 308 27.27 -2.05 -5.52
C TYR A 308 27.47 -0.84 -6.42
N GLU A 309 27.29 -1.01 -7.72
CA GLU A 309 27.55 0.04 -8.71
C GLU A 309 26.30 0.33 -9.55
N LEU A 310 25.95 1.61 -9.68
CA LEU A 310 24.87 2.08 -10.54
C LEU A 310 25.34 3.20 -11.47
N LYS A 311 24.95 3.10 -12.74
CA LYS A 311 25.09 4.18 -13.72
C LYS A 311 23.74 4.89 -13.89
N PHE A 312 23.68 6.17 -13.59
CA PHE A 312 22.43 6.93 -13.67
C PHE A 312 22.15 7.43 -15.10
N LEU A 313 20.95 7.18 -15.61
CA LEU A 313 20.57 7.43 -17.00
C LEU A 313 19.70 8.68 -17.19
N LYS A 314 19.20 9.26 -16.09
CA LYS A 314 18.34 10.45 -16.10
C LYS A 314 18.76 11.47 -15.04
N PRO A 315 18.67 12.77 -15.34
CA PRO A 315 18.91 13.79 -14.33
C PRO A 315 17.81 13.77 -13.28
N GLY A 316 18.15 14.14 -12.05
CA GLY A 316 17.22 14.14 -10.93
C GLY A 316 17.91 13.92 -9.59
N THR A 317 17.12 14.02 -8.52
CA THR A 317 17.57 13.72 -7.15
C THR A 317 17.01 12.38 -6.73
N TYR A 318 17.91 11.49 -6.33
CA TYR A 318 17.61 10.11 -5.97
C TYR A 318 17.88 9.91 -4.48
N HIS A 319 16.82 9.72 -3.73
CA HIS A 319 16.90 9.37 -2.31
C HIS A 319 16.96 7.85 -2.16
N TYR A 320 17.84 7.40 -1.28
CA TYR A 320 18.02 5.99 -0.95
C TYR A 320 18.24 5.82 0.55
N ILE A 321 17.94 4.62 1.02
CA ILE A 321 18.04 4.22 2.41
C ILE A 321 18.73 2.85 2.51
N CYS A 322 19.22 2.54 3.70
CA CYS A 322 19.45 1.15 4.08
C CYS A 322 18.14 0.60 4.68
N SER A 323 17.50 -0.34 4.01
CA SER A 323 16.23 -0.93 4.46
C SER A 323 16.39 -1.75 5.74
N ILE A 324 17.58 -2.33 5.96
CA ILE A 324 17.93 -3.07 7.18
C ILE A 324 18.00 -2.13 8.40
N HIS A 325 18.54 -0.92 8.22
CA HIS A 325 18.76 0.06 9.27
C HIS A 325 17.83 1.29 9.17
N LYS A 326 16.64 1.14 8.58
CA LYS A 326 15.66 2.22 8.41
C LYS A 326 15.29 2.90 9.72
N ALA A 327 15.19 2.13 10.81
CA ALA A 327 14.90 2.63 12.15
C ALA A 327 15.98 3.58 12.70
N ALA A 328 17.23 3.44 12.25
CA ALA A 328 18.34 4.32 12.62
C ALA A 328 18.44 5.56 11.71
N ASN A 329 17.50 5.74 10.78
CA ASN A 329 17.47 6.83 9.82
C ASN A 329 18.72 6.89 8.90
N MET A 330 19.26 5.72 8.54
CA MET A 330 20.37 5.60 7.59
C MET A 330 19.89 5.88 6.16
N ASN A 331 20.08 7.12 5.70
CA ASN A 331 19.63 7.61 4.40
C ASN A 331 20.74 8.38 3.66
N GLY A 332 20.60 8.48 2.35
CA GLY A 332 21.54 9.20 1.50
C GLY A 332 20.86 9.78 0.26
N THR A 333 21.57 10.65 -0.45
CA THR A 333 21.04 11.30 -1.66
C THR A 333 22.07 11.39 -2.78
N ILE A 334 21.71 10.95 -3.98
CA ILE A 334 22.48 11.19 -5.21
C ILE A 334 21.78 12.27 -6.02
N THR A 335 22.52 13.33 -6.36
CA THR A 335 22.05 14.34 -7.32
C THR A 335 22.70 14.09 -8.68
N VAL A 336 21.88 13.84 -9.70
CA VAL A 336 22.34 13.64 -11.08
C VAL A 336 22.02 14.88 -11.88
N THR A 337 23.07 15.57 -12.31
CA THR A 337 22.95 16.78 -13.13
C THR A 337 22.85 16.42 -14.62
N GLY A 338 22.08 17.22 -15.37
CA GLY A 338 22.04 17.09 -16.83
C GLY A 338 23.43 17.34 -17.42
N GLY A 339 23.85 16.46 -18.33
CA GLY A 339 25.10 16.59 -19.08
C GLY A 339 25.04 17.71 -20.11
#